data_AF-A0A9Q8YZB6-F1
#
_entry.id   AF-A0A9Q8YZB6-F1
#
_cell.length_a   1.000
_cell.length_b   1.000
_cell.length_c   1.000
_cell.angle_alpha   90.00
_cell.angle_beta   90.00
_cell.angle_gamma   90.00
#
_symmetry.space_group_name_H-M   'P 1'
#
loop_
_entity.id
_entity.type
_entity.pdbx_description
1 polymer ?
#
loop_
_entity_poly.entity_id
_entity_poly.type
_entity_poly.pdbx_seq_one_letter_code
_entity_poly.pdbx_strand_id
1 'polypeptide(L)'
;MSFEAKIALALGGSSWQSLQNTSTAEPSNPVDDGANEDEEDEDEEDDGVPLEPEDADAAKPEVPIVDAATLKKRKKKQDLFDKTIARDAGEVLETVNSDDLVPISQDVVWDRDPELLCCYNWQSSTDGTNTIFVPGEPAKWSEPPLPHTLQRDSGLQYQDYNYARRPRDPYSPMFQALSVMNPNYEFNDIDVLADRNSLRVLLEFTQGKSNGPFRLNLYLVFNTLVIVRRQSRWWKVSDGQSYGFNFEHDFTKTTEDMQDATSHYRAIRYKMGPLNVVCRFEADAYDDGIVPDDLTPSEAAAVSGNGAGPITRPTFNYQAPLRVLQKGHIVPTAQMLELKTQAYHAEGNNLVQCQDQLWFGRTSLLYTAPYDKETGRVRPIKKENAAERVAKWEQAQQGPLRKLVALLTHLRAVLKRERRPNRAVVLVREAKSGPIVLRTMEERSHAVDRETREKFWPFRAQPQGAHRGERGAFHGQRGRGQGYGMGGRGDAHFTGGRGRHAPYPNRGHHGGHHGGHHGGHYPAPRGRGQGHSNMGAPDGRRHDAEQRGGSGRGRGGSTNTGYRGQGSSRY
;
A
#
# COMPACT_ATOMS: atom_id res chain seq x y z
N MET A 1 -12.24 -25.67 -32.80
CA MET A 1 -12.36 -24.27 -33.30
C MET A 1 -10.97 -23.70 -33.50
N SER A 2 -10.68 -23.14 -34.68
CA SER A 2 -9.40 -22.48 -34.99
C SER A 2 -9.21 -21.19 -34.20
N PHE A 3 -8.02 -20.61 -34.30
CA PHE A 3 -7.70 -19.32 -33.70
C PHE A 3 -8.51 -18.19 -34.36
N GLU A 4 -8.67 -18.19 -35.69
CA GLU A 4 -9.50 -17.19 -36.39
C GLU A 4 -10.98 -17.30 -35.99
N ALA A 5 -11.54 -18.51 -35.83
CA ALA A 5 -12.93 -18.70 -35.43
C ALA A 5 -13.24 -18.07 -34.06
N LYS A 6 -12.26 -18.00 -33.15
CA LYS A 6 -12.39 -17.32 -31.85
C LYS A 6 -12.31 -15.80 -31.96
N ILE A 7 -11.60 -15.28 -32.96
CA ILE A 7 -11.47 -13.83 -33.23
C ILE A 7 -12.73 -13.30 -33.92
N ALA A 8 -13.26 -14.03 -34.91
CA ALA A 8 -14.50 -13.66 -35.60
C ALA A 8 -15.71 -13.55 -34.64
N LEU A 9 -15.82 -14.49 -33.68
CA LEU A 9 -16.83 -14.47 -32.62
C LEU A 9 -16.67 -13.30 -31.63
N ALA A 10 -15.45 -12.81 -31.42
CA ALA A 10 -15.17 -11.70 -30.50
C ALA A 10 -15.36 -10.30 -31.15
N LEU A 11 -15.39 -10.22 -32.49
CA LEU A 11 -15.45 -8.97 -33.26
C LEU A 11 -16.76 -8.77 -34.03
N GLY A 12 -17.78 -9.60 -33.79
CA GLY A 12 -19.12 -9.40 -34.37
C GLY A 12 -19.16 -9.39 -35.89
N GLY A 13 -18.34 -10.22 -36.55
CA GLY A 13 -18.38 -10.41 -38.00
C GLY A 13 -17.73 -9.32 -38.87
N SER A 14 -17.01 -8.34 -38.29
CA SER A 14 -16.34 -7.29 -39.08
C SER A 14 -15.00 -7.78 -39.67
N SER A 15 -14.82 -7.67 -40.99
CA SER A 15 -13.58 -8.08 -41.68
C SER A 15 -12.39 -7.21 -41.31
N TRP A 16 -11.25 -7.86 -41.01
CA TRP A 16 -9.99 -7.26 -40.57
C TRP A 16 -9.33 -6.34 -41.61
N GLN A 17 -9.70 -6.47 -42.90
CA GLN A 17 -9.14 -5.68 -44.00
C GLN A 17 -9.64 -4.22 -44.02
N SER A 18 -10.77 -3.93 -43.38
CA SER A 18 -11.40 -2.59 -43.37
C SER A 18 -10.65 -1.53 -42.53
N LEU A 19 -9.64 -1.93 -41.74
CA LEU A 19 -8.95 -1.05 -40.78
C LEU A 19 -7.57 -0.53 -41.25
N GLN A 20 -7.14 -0.84 -42.48
CA GLN A 20 -5.85 -0.35 -43.01
C GLN A 20 -5.93 0.93 -43.85
N ASN A 21 -7.10 1.30 -44.39
CA ASN A 21 -7.28 2.47 -45.25
C ASN A 21 -8.11 3.58 -44.60
N THR A 22 -7.52 4.36 -43.68
CA THR A 22 -8.05 5.70 -43.26
C THR A 22 -7.00 6.56 -42.54
N SER A 23 -5.93 6.99 -43.24
CA SER A 23 -5.22 8.24 -42.88
C SER A 23 -4.20 8.70 -43.94
N THR A 24 -4.60 9.60 -44.84
CA THR A 24 -3.75 10.67 -45.43
C THR A 24 -4.62 11.59 -46.27
N ALA A 25 -4.68 12.88 -45.91
CA ALA A 25 -5.18 13.94 -46.78
C ALA A 25 -4.64 15.30 -46.33
N GLU A 26 -3.66 15.83 -47.06
CA GLU A 26 -3.44 17.27 -47.21
C GLU A 26 -3.68 17.66 -48.68
N PRO A 27 -4.01 18.92 -49.01
CA PRO A 27 -4.73 19.23 -50.24
C PRO A 27 -3.84 19.73 -51.39
N SER A 28 -4.12 19.28 -52.61
CA SER A 28 -3.69 19.94 -53.85
C SER A 28 -4.68 19.73 -54.99
N ASN A 29 -5.07 20.82 -55.64
CA ASN A 29 -5.85 20.90 -56.90
C ASN A 29 -4.88 21.37 -58.02
N PRO A 30 -5.24 21.30 -59.32
CA PRO A 30 -6.01 20.27 -60.05
C PRO A 30 -5.38 19.95 -61.44
N VAL A 31 -6.11 19.22 -62.32
CA VAL A 31 -5.86 18.95 -63.78
C VAL A 31 -4.59 18.11 -64.10
N ASP A 32 -4.49 17.23 -65.12
CA ASP A 32 -5.23 17.11 -66.40
C ASP A 32 -5.19 15.69 -67.03
N ASP A 33 -6.14 15.43 -67.95
CA ASP A 33 -6.29 14.48 -69.08
C ASP A 33 -5.61 13.08 -69.22
N GLY A 34 -6.30 12.19 -69.97
CA GLY A 34 -5.78 10.99 -70.66
C GLY A 34 -6.10 9.65 -69.96
N ALA A 35 -7.14 8.87 -70.28
CA ALA A 35 -7.63 8.29 -71.55
C ALA A 35 -6.80 7.08 -72.07
N ASN A 36 -7.49 5.94 -72.22
CA ASN A 36 -7.15 4.76 -73.04
C ASN A 36 -5.87 3.97 -72.63
N GLU A 37 -5.73 2.66 -72.90
CA GLU A 37 -6.60 1.61 -73.47
C GLU A 37 -5.95 0.25 -73.11
N ASP A 38 -6.74 -0.83 -73.08
CA ASP A 38 -6.37 -2.21 -73.51
C ASP A 38 -5.19 -2.96 -72.80
N GLU A 39 -5.06 -4.28 -72.80
CA GLU A 39 -5.73 -5.40 -73.47
C GLU A 39 -5.49 -6.72 -72.65
N GLU A 40 -6.34 -7.74 -72.82
CA GLU A 40 -6.10 -9.22 -72.95
C GLU A 40 -4.89 -9.90 -72.21
N ASP A 41 -4.88 -11.14 -71.67
CA ASP A 41 -5.74 -12.35 -71.65
C ASP A 41 -5.46 -13.12 -70.30
N GLU A 42 -5.85 -14.36 -69.96
CA GLU A 42 -6.35 -15.57 -70.66
C GLU A 42 -7.32 -16.40 -69.74
N ASP A 43 -8.05 -17.35 -70.31
CA ASP A 43 -9.02 -18.34 -69.75
C ASP A 43 -8.40 -19.42 -68.80
N GLU A 44 -9.04 -20.42 -68.16
CA GLU A 44 -10.34 -21.15 -68.19
C GLU A 44 -10.90 -21.23 -66.72
N GLU A 45 -12.05 -21.81 -66.31
CA GLU A 45 -13.07 -22.72 -66.87
C GLU A 45 -14.49 -22.27 -66.36
N ASP A 46 -15.37 -23.18 -65.87
CA ASP A 46 -16.82 -23.02 -65.66
C ASP A 46 -17.39 -24.08 -64.69
N ASP A 47 -18.53 -23.80 -64.00
CA ASP A 47 -19.70 -24.73 -63.85
C ASP A 47 -20.88 -24.15 -63.00
N GLY A 48 -21.95 -23.64 -63.65
CA GLY A 48 -23.37 -23.95 -63.34
C GLY A 48 -24.12 -23.61 -62.01
N VAL A 49 -24.52 -22.34 -61.81
CA VAL A 49 -25.94 -21.78 -61.71
C VAL A 49 -27.10 -22.73 -61.23
N PRO A 50 -28.05 -22.39 -60.29
CA PRO A 50 -29.04 -21.28 -60.46
C PRO A 50 -29.70 -20.54 -59.23
N LEU A 51 -29.79 -19.20 -59.38
CA LEU A 51 -30.94 -18.26 -59.21
C LEU A 51 -31.90 -18.22 -57.97
N GLU A 52 -31.85 -17.06 -57.29
CA GLU A 52 -32.97 -16.17 -56.82
C GLU A 52 -33.98 -16.58 -55.72
N PRO A 53 -34.68 -15.62 -55.03
CA PRO A 53 -34.60 -14.14 -55.09
C PRO A 53 -34.31 -13.44 -53.72
N GLU A 54 -34.28 -12.11 -53.74
CA GLU A 54 -34.13 -11.21 -52.58
C GLU A 54 -35.31 -11.23 -51.60
N ASP A 55 -35.04 -10.99 -50.31
CA ASP A 55 -36.03 -10.37 -49.41
C ASP A 55 -35.34 -9.55 -48.29
N ALA A 56 -36.03 -8.54 -47.77
CA ALA A 56 -35.40 -7.33 -47.25
C ALA A 56 -35.14 -7.25 -45.71
N ASP A 57 -34.35 -6.23 -45.35
CA ASP A 57 -34.29 -5.55 -44.04
C ASP A 57 -33.50 -6.22 -42.89
N ALA A 58 -32.18 -6.38 -43.11
CA ALA A 58 -31.24 -6.59 -42.01
C ALA A 58 -31.08 -5.31 -41.15
N ALA A 59 -31.84 -5.25 -40.05
CA ALA A 59 -31.75 -4.16 -39.08
C ALA A 59 -30.30 -3.90 -38.62
N LYS A 60 -29.83 -2.66 -38.78
CA LYS A 60 -28.49 -2.24 -38.35
C LYS A 60 -28.30 -2.49 -36.85
N PRO A 61 -27.17 -3.07 -36.40
CA PRO A 61 -26.93 -3.29 -34.98
C PRO A 61 -26.88 -1.94 -34.25
N GLU A 62 -27.78 -1.76 -33.28
CA GLU A 62 -27.79 -0.58 -32.43
C GLU A 62 -26.47 -0.49 -31.65
N VAL A 63 -25.65 0.52 -31.96
CA VAL A 63 -24.48 0.86 -31.16
C VAL A 63 -24.98 1.19 -29.75
N PRO A 64 -24.48 0.55 -28.67
CA PRO A 64 -25.00 0.78 -27.33
C PRO A 64 -24.86 2.26 -26.97
N ILE A 65 -25.99 2.98 -26.87
CA ILE A 65 -26.00 4.41 -26.56
C ILE A 65 -25.52 4.58 -25.12
N VAL A 66 -24.23 4.86 -24.97
CA VAL A 66 -23.61 5.12 -23.67
C VAL A 66 -24.19 6.44 -23.16
N ASP A 67 -25.15 6.33 -22.23
CA ASP A 67 -25.87 7.48 -21.65
C ASP A 67 -24.95 8.67 -21.35
N ALA A 68 -25.39 9.86 -21.74
CA ALA A 68 -24.66 11.11 -21.57
C ALA A 68 -24.24 11.36 -20.11
N ALA A 69 -25.03 10.91 -19.11
CA ALA A 69 -24.63 10.98 -17.71
C ALA A 69 -23.48 10.02 -17.37
N THR A 70 -23.39 8.86 -18.02
CA THR A 70 -22.26 7.92 -17.92
C THR A 70 -20.99 8.47 -18.59
N LEU A 71 -21.10 9.06 -19.78
CA LEU A 71 -20.00 9.80 -20.42
C LEU A 71 -19.51 10.97 -19.55
N LYS A 72 -20.43 11.77 -19.00
CA LYS A 72 -20.11 12.87 -18.07
C LYS A 72 -19.45 12.38 -16.77
N LYS A 73 -19.88 11.24 -16.22
CA LYS A 73 -19.21 10.58 -15.08
C LYS A 73 -17.81 10.09 -15.43
N ARG A 74 -17.59 9.50 -16.62
CA ARG A 74 -16.28 9.08 -17.11
C ARG A 74 -15.34 10.26 -17.29
N LYS A 75 -15.78 11.32 -17.99
CA LYS A 75 -15.00 12.56 -18.17
C LYS A 75 -14.62 13.19 -16.83
N LYS A 76 -15.58 13.36 -15.90
CA LYS A 76 -15.30 13.89 -14.56
C LYS A 76 -14.31 13.02 -13.76
N LYS A 77 -14.32 11.69 -13.92
CA LYS A 77 -13.31 10.80 -13.32
C LYS A 77 -11.93 11.03 -13.93
N GLN A 78 -11.85 11.17 -15.26
CA GLN A 78 -10.61 11.48 -15.98
C GLN A 78 -10.06 12.84 -15.55
N ASP A 79 -10.87 13.91 -15.60
CA ASP A 79 -10.46 15.26 -15.17
C ASP A 79 -9.92 15.29 -13.72
N LEU A 80 -10.51 14.52 -12.81
CA LEU A 80 -10.07 14.41 -11.41
C LEU A 80 -8.77 13.60 -11.28
N PHE A 81 -8.60 12.60 -12.14
CA PHE A 81 -7.39 11.78 -12.23
C PHE A 81 -6.24 12.58 -12.81
N ASP A 82 -6.43 13.29 -13.93
CA ASP A 82 -5.42 14.13 -14.58
C ASP A 82 -4.95 15.24 -13.64
N LYS A 83 -5.88 15.86 -12.89
CA LYS A 83 -5.55 16.78 -11.78
C LYS A 83 -4.70 16.11 -10.69
N THR A 84 -4.94 14.84 -10.39
CA THR A 84 -4.16 14.08 -9.39
C THR A 84 -2.80 13.65 -9.93
N ILE A 85 -2.67 13.45 -11.24
CA ILE A 85 -1.40 13.20 -11.93
C ILE A 85 -0.53 14.46 -11.97
N ALA A 86 -1.06 15.56 -12.50
CA ALA A 86 -0.33 16.80 -12.73
C ALA A 86 -0.04 17.60 -11.45
N ARG A 87 -0.80 17.39 -10.37
CA ARG A 87 -0.64 18.12 -9.10
C ARG A 87 0.79 18.09 -8.58
N ASP A 88 1.39 19.23 -8.28
CA ASP A 88 2.72 19.34 -7.68
C ASP A 88 3.83 18.58 -8.46
N ALA A 89 3.61 18.30 -9.75
CA ALA A 89 4.49 17.54 -10.64
C ALA A 89 4.97 18.46 -11.77
N GLY A 90 6.18 18.99 -11.62
CA GLY A 90 6.73 20.00 -12.52
C GLY A 90 7.39 19.41 -13.77
N GLU A 91 8.55 19.98 -14.10
CA GLU A 91 9.40 19.62 -15.25
C GLU A 91 9.72 18.12 -15.30
N VAL A 92 9.76 17.57 -16.51
CA VAL A 92 10.20 16.19 -16.77
C VAL A 92 11.70 16.10 -16.56
N LEU A 93 12.12 15.12 -15.75
CA LEU A 93 13.52 14.76 -15.50
C LEU A 93 13.99 13.68 -16.46
N GLU A 94 13.18 12.62 -16.63
CA GLU A 94 13.54 11.42 -17.37
C GLU A 94 12.27 10.65 -17.77
N THR A 95 12.28 10.01 -18.95
CA THR A 95 11.19 9.17 -19.45
C THR A 95 11.75 7.77 -19.68
N VAL A 96 11.08 6.74 -19.16
CA VAL A 96 11.56 5.36 -19.19
C VAL A 96 10.50 4.47 -19.85
N ASN A 97 10.86 3.80 -20.95
CA ASN A 97 10.03 2.74 -21.52
C ASN A 97 10.32 1.40 -20.83
N SER A 98 9.36 0.46 -20.88
CA SER A 98 9.54 -0.89 -20.34
C SER A 98 10.66 -1.66 -21.05
N ASP A 99 10.94 -1.29 -22.29
CA ASP A 99 11.76 -2.08 -23.22
C ASP A 99 13.23 -1.65 -23.13
N ASP A 100 13.48 -0.37 -22.82
CA ASP A 100 14.80 0.21 -22.50
C ASP A 100 15.40 -0.34 -21.19
N LEU A 101 14.57 -0.93 -20.31
CA LEU A 101 15.03 -1.53 -19.06
C LEU A 101 15.80 -2.82 -19.32
N VAL A 102 17.13 -2.72 -19.30
CA VAL A 102 18.04 -3.88 -19.26
C VAL A 102 17.84 -4.64 -17.94
N PRO A 103 17.46 -5.93 -17.95
CA PRO A 103 17.34 -6.72 -16.72
C PRO A 103 18.69 -6.88 -16.03
N ILE A 104 18.71 -6.94 -14.70
CA ILE A 104 19.93 -7.35 -13.97
C ILE A 104 20.30 -8.81 -14.31
N SER A 105 21.57 -9.18 -14.11
CA SER A 105 22.06 -10.54 -14.36
C SER A 105 21.66 -11.55 -13.28
N GLN A 106 21.59 -11.11 -12.02
CA GLN A 106 21.21 -11.97 -10.89
C GLN A 106 19.71 -12.29 -10.92
N ASP A 107 19.36 -13.55 -10.69
CA ASP A 107 17.96 -13.97 -10.54
C ASP A 107 17.31 -13.43 -9.26
N VAL A 108 16.00 -13.29 -9.31
CA VAL A 108 15.17 -12.67 -8.28
C VAL A 108 14.25 -13.73 -7.71
N VAL A 109 14.64 -14.30 -6.56
CA VAL A 109 14.05 -15.51 -5.99
C VAL A 109 13.36 -15.28 -4.64
N TRP A 110 12.50 -16.22 -4.27
CA TRP A 110 12.00 -16.45 -2.92
C TRP A 110 12.57 -17.77 -2.40
N ASP A 111 13.81 -17.72 -1.93
CA ASP A 111 14.59 -18.88 -1.45
C ASP A 111 14.67 -18.99 0.08
N ARG A 112 14.18 -17.97 0.80
CA ARG A 112 14.27 -17.82 2.26
C ARG A 112 13.04 -17.16 2.85
N ASP A 113 12.78 -17.47 4.11
CA ASP A 113 11.78 -16.76 4.92
C ASP A 113 12.15 -15.27 5.06
N PRO A 114 11.15 -14.37 5.03
CA PRO A 114 11.39 -12.97 5.29
C PRO A 114 11.60 -12.71 6.79
N GLU A 115 12.25 -11.60 7.10
CA GLU A 115 12.34 -11.07 8.47
C GLU A 115 11.09 -10.22 8.76
N LEU A 116 10.33 -10.53 9.81
CA LEU A 116 9.23 -9.68 10.27
C LEU A 116 9.78 -8.46 11.01
N LEU A 117 9.57 -7.26 10.47
CA LEU A 117 9.98 -6.02 11.12
C LEU A 117 8.92 -5.52 12.11
N CYS A 118 7.66 -5.49 11.68
CA CYS A 118 6.52 -5.19 12.55
C CYS A 118 5.19 -5.62 11.92
N CYS A 119 4.18 -5.80 12.76
CA CYS A 119 2.78 -5.90 12.34
C CYS A 119 1.86 -5.06 13.22
N TYR A 120 0.68 -4.71 12.69
CA TYR A 120 -0.33 -3.92 13.39
C TYR A 120 -1.70 -3.99 12.71
N ASN A 121 -2.79 -3.82 13.48
CA ASN A 121 -4.12 -3.52 12.93
C ASN A 121 -4.47 -2.05 13.16
N TRP A 122 -5.41 -1.51 12.41
CA TRP A 122 -6.10 -0.28 12.80
C TRP A 122 -7.30 -0.59 13.70
N GLN A 123 -7.61 0.31 14.64
CA GLN A 123 -8.88 0.28 15.38
C GLN A 123 -10.03 0.71 14.46
N SER A 124 -11.17 -0.01 14.46
CA SER A 124 -12.32 0.30 13.60
C SER A 124 -12.94 1.66 13.93
N SER A 125 -13.03 1.98 15.23
CA SER A 125 -13.54 3.27 15.74
C SER A 125 -13.00 4.47 14.95
N THR A 126 -13.92 5.33 14.54
CA THR A 126 -13.64 6.67 14.00
C THR A 126 -14.13 7.77 14.95
N ASP A 127 -14.05 7.52 16.27
CA ASP A 127 -13.93 8.58 17.29
C ASP A 127 -12.69 9.48 17.08
N GLY A 128 -11.88 9.09 16.09
CA GLY A 128 -10.73 9.75 15.51
C GLY A 128 -9.59 10.02 16.49
N THR A 129 -9.53 9.22 17.55
CA THR A 129 -8.23 8.63 17.84
C THR A 129 -7.71 7.94 16.56
N ASN A 130 -6.52 8.31 16.11
CA ASN A 130 -5.79 7.45 15.19
C ASN A 130 -5.17 6.36 16.07
N THR A 131 -5.78 5.18 16.11
CA THR A 131 -5.32 4.08 16.97
C THR A 131 -4.93 2.86 16.15
N ILE A 132 -3.77 2.29 16.47
CA ILE A 132 -3.35 0.96 16.01
C ILE A 132 -3.17 -0.01 17.17
N PHE A 133 -3.37 -1.29 16.89
CA PHE A 133 -3.10 -2.40 17.78
C PHE A 133 -1.77 -3.03 17.35
N VAL A 134 -0.83 -3.23 18.28
CA VAL A 134 0.52 -3.73 18.01
C VAL A 134 0.84 -4.86 19.00
N PRO A 135 1.29 -6.06 18.56
CA PRO A 135 1.47 -6.48 17.16
C PRO A 135 0.16 -6.57 16.36
N GLY A 136 -0.99 -6.50 17.03
CA GLY A 136 -2.27 -6.81 16.42
C GLY A 136 -2.36 -8.31 16.11
N GLU A 137 -3.38 -8.69 15.35
CA GLU A 137 -3.69 -10.07 14.97
C GLU A 137 -4.53 -10.01 13.68
N PRO A 138 -4.23 -10.81 12.64
CA PRO A 138 -5.15 -11.01 11.53
C PRO A 138 -6.40 -11.79 11.98
N ALA A 139 -7.46 -11.80 11.20
CA ALA A 139 -8.63 -12.61 11.54
C ALA A 139 -8.31 -14.11 11.33
N LYS A 140 -8.77 -14.97 12.26
CA LYS A 140 -8.58 -16.41 12.15
C LYS A 140 -9.56 -17.01 11.15
N TRP A 141 -9.09 -17.91 10.29
CA TRP A 141 -9.96 -18.70 9.41
C TRP A 141 -11.01 -19.49 10.21
N SER A 142 -12.27 -19.35 9.84
CA SER A 142 -13.42 -19.90 10.56
C SER A 142 -14.56 -20.20 9.57
N GLU A 143 -14.43 -21.33 8.86
CA GLU A 143 -15.38 -21.75 7.82
C GLU A 143 -16.78 -22.05 8.41
N PRO A 144 -17.85 -21.34 7.99
CA PRO A 144 -19.22 -21.67 8.35
C PRO A 144 -19.69 -22.94 7.62
N PRO A 145 -20.74 -23.63 8.12
CA PRO A 145 -21.30 -24.80 7.44
C PRO A 145 -21.73 -24.50 6.00
N LEU A 146 -21.20 -25.26 5.04
CA LEU A 146 -21.57 -25.12 3.64
C LEU A 146 -22.86 -25.92 3.30
N PRO A 147 -23.72 -25.42 2.38
CA PRO A 147 -23.54 -24.22 1.57
C PRO A 147 -23.86 -22.92 2.34
N HIS A 148 -22.92 -21.98 2.29
CA HIS A 148 -23.12 -20.60 2.76
C HIS A 148 -23.46 -19.68 1.59
N THR A 149 -24.26 -18.65 1.83
CA THR A 149 -24.66 -17.67 0.81
C THR A 149 -24.20 -16.28 1.22
N LEU A 150 -23.23 -15.74 0.50
CA LEU A 150 -22.66 -14.43 0.77
C LEU A 150 -23.63 -13.33 0.35
N GLN A 151 -23.75 -12.29 1.18
CA GLN A 151 -24.37 -11.04 0.75
C GLN A 151 -23.45 -10.30 -0.22
N ARG A 152 -24.03 -9.49 -1.12
CA ARG A 152 -23.24 -8.61 -1.99
C ARG A 152 -22.54 -7.54 -1.17
N ASP A 153 -21.28 -7.29 -1.48
CA ASP A 153 -20.49 -6.24 -0.84
C ASP A 153 -21.22 -4.90 -0.97
N SER A 154 -21.35 -4.14 0.12
CA SER A 154 -22.13 -2.89 0.12
C SER A 154 -21.43 -1.77 0.91
N GLY A 155 -21.97 -0.55 0.82
CA GLY A 155 -21.50 0.59 1.60
C GLY A 155 -20.18 1.22 1.11
N LEU A 156 -19.52 1.92 2.04
CA LEU A 156 -18.25 2.61 1.85
C LEU A 156 -17.11 1.76 2.41
N GLN A 157 -16.16 1.42 1.56
CA GLN A 157 -15.01 0.58 1.89
C GLN A 157 -13.72 1.38 1.72
N TYR A 158 -12.82 1.29 2.70
CA TYR A 158 -11.47 1.82 2.56
C TYR A 158 -10.66 0.93 1.60
N GLN A 159 -9.89 1.54 0.71
CA GLN A 159 -8.95 0.82 -0.16
C GLN A 159 -7.59 0.57 0.52
N ASP A 160 -7.30 1.32 1.58
CA ASP A 160 -6.09 1.25 2.40
C ASP A 160 -6.27 2.14 3.64
N TYR A 161 -6.30 1.56 4.84
CA TYR A 161 -6.50 2.34 6.07
C TYR A 161 -5.36 3.31 6.34
N ASN A 162 -4.12 2.96 5.97
CA ASN A 162 -2.96 3.81 6.22
C ASN A 162 -3.05 5.12 5.45
N TYR A 163 -3.44 5.06 4.17
CA TYR A 163 -3.60 6.26 3.36
C TYR A 163 -4.93 6.97 3.62
N ALA A 164 -5.99 6.26 4.00
CA ALA A 164 -7.26 6.89 4.37
C ALA A 164 -7.14 7.71 5.67
N ARG A 165 -6.45 7.19 6.69
CA ARG A 165 -6.27 7.84 8.00
C ARG A 165 -5.05 8.75 8.09
N ARG A 166 -3.96 8.45 7.36
CA ARG A 166 -2.71 9.24 7.32
C ARG A 166 -2.25 9.56 5.88
N PRO A 167 -3.05 10.25 5.04
CA PRO A 167 -2.74 10.47 3.61
C PRO A 167 -1.44 11.26 3.31
N ARG A 168 -0.88 11.98 4.28
CA ARG A 168 0.40 12.70 4.15
C ARG A 168 1.60 11.91 4.66
N ASP A 169 1.37 10.87 5.45
CA ASP A 169 2.37 10.14 6.22
C ASP A 169 1.88 8.70 6.45
N PRO A 170 1.68 7.93 5.37
CA PRO A 170 1.04 6.62 5.45
C PRO A 170 1.95 5.57 6.09
N TYR A 171 3.26 5.83 6.26
CA TYR A 171 4.19 4.91 6.91
C TYR A 171 4.33 5.14 8.42
N SER A 172 3.85 6.26 8.99
CA SER A 172 3.85 6.45 10.46
C SER A 172 3.29 5.28 11.27
N PRO A 173 2.24 4.53 10.86
CA PRO A 173 1.78 3.36 11.59
C PRO A 173 2.78 2.22 11.64
N MET A 174 3.48 1.98 10.54
CA MET A 174 4.57 1.01 10.48
C MET A 174 5.71 1.39 11.42
N PHE A 175 6.15 2.65 11.42
CA PHE A 175 7.26 3.08 12.28
C PHE A 175 6.90 3.18 13.77
N GLN A 176 5.63 3.39 14.11
CA GLN A 176 5.16 3.31 15.49
C GLN A 176 5.01 1.86 15.96
N ALA A 177 4.55 0.94 15.11
CA ALA A 177 4.56 -0.49 15.41
C ALA A 177 6.00 -1.02 15.58
N LEU A 178 6.89 -0.65 14.65
CA LEU A 178 8.33 -0.95 14.73
C LEU A 178 8.98 -0.38 16.00
N SER A 179 8.57 0.82 16.42
CA SER A 179 9.04 1.44 17.67
C SER A 179 8.70 0.65 18.94
N VAL A 180 7.71 -0.24 18.89
CA VAL A 180 7.32 -1.12 20.01
C VAL A 180 7.94 -2.50 19.84
N MET A 181 7.84 -3.11 18.66
CA MET A 181 8.28 -4.48 18.42
C MET A 181 9.79 -4.62 18.29
N ASN A 182 10.44 -3.71 17.56
CA ASN A 182 11.87 -3.75 17.23
C ASN A 182 12.49 -2.33 17.37
N PRO A 183 12.55 -1.77 18.60
CA PRO A 183 12.88 -0.36 18.84
C PRO A 183 14.29 0.07 18.40
N ASN A 184 15.22 -0.90 18.28
CA ASN A 184 16.63 -0.69 17.93
C ASN A 184 16.93 -0.99 16.45
N TYR A 185 15.91 -1.27 15.63
CA TYR A 185 16.10 -1.60 14.23
C TYR A 185 16.56 -0.37 13.42
N GLU A 186 17.52 -0.54 12.50
CA GLU A 186 18.02 0.54 11.63
C GLU A 186 17.67 0.27 10.16
N PHE A 187 17.32 1.32 9.42
CA PHE A 187 17.03 1.26 7.98
C PHE A 187 18.25 1.65 7.11
N ASN A 188 19.43 1.88 7.70
CA ASN A 188 20.64 2.30 6.99
C ASN A 188 21.09 1.31 5.89
N ASP A 189 20.74 0.03 6.01
CA ASP A 189 21.03 -1.03 5.03
C ASP A 189 19.85 -1.35 4.09
N ILE A 190 18.71 -0.67 4.23
CA ILE A 190 17.52 -0.88 3.41
C ILE A 190 17.62 -0.07 2.12
N ASP A 191 17.41 -0.74 0.99
CA ASP A 191 17.48 -0.14 -0.34
C ASP A 191 16.14 0.45 -0.78
N VAL A 192 15.04 -0.25 -0.49
CA VAL A 192 13.68 0.14 -0.89
C VAL A 192 12.69 -0.12 0.26
N LEU A 193 11.82 0.85 0.53
CA LEU A 193 10.61 0.72 1.35
C LEU A 193 9.39 1.01 0.46
N ALA A 194 8.50 0.03 0.31
CA ALA A 194 7.32 0.15 -0.54
C ALA A 194 6.15 -0.72 -0.04
N ASP A 195 4.91 -0.27 -0.29
CA ASP A 195 3.75 -1.15 -0.17
C ASP A 195 3.73 -2.20 -1.30
N ARG A 196 3.21 -3.40 -1.02
CA ARG A 196 2.96 -4.50 -1.99
C ARG A 196 2.32 -3.99 -3.28
N ASN A 197 1.26 -3.17 -3.17
CA ASN A 197 0.57 -2.62 -4.33
C ASN A 197 1.47 -1.73 -5.19
N SER A 198 2.39 -0.97 -4.59
CA SER A 198 3.31 -0.09 -5.33
C SER A 198 4.34 -0.91 -6.11
N LEU A 199 4.86 -1.99 -5.50
CA LEU A 199 5.76 -2.92 -6.18
C LEU A 199 5.05 -3.68 -7.31
N ARG A 200 3.81 -4.12 -7.09
CA ARG A 200 2.97 -4.75 -8.12
C ARG A 200 2.77 -3.85 -9.34
N VAL A 201 2.34 -2.61 -9.15
CA VAL A 201 2.13 -1.66 -10.26
C VAL A 201 3.41 -1.42 -11.08
N LEU A 202 4.58 -1.40 -10.43
CA LEU A 202 5.86 -1.32 -11.12
C LEU A 202 6.22 -2.64 -11.85
N LEU A 203 5.95 -3.80 -11.24
CA LEU A 203 6.09 -5.10 -11.92
C LEU A 203 5.24 -5.15 -13.19
N GLU A 204 3.98 -4.72 -13.10
CA GLU A 204 3.06 -4.70 -14.25
C GLU A 204 3.56 -3.80 -15.38
N PHE A 205 4.17 -2.66 -15.07
CA PHE A 205 4.86 -1.84 -16.05
C PHE A 205 6.02 -2.61 -16.72
N THR A 206 6.87 -3.30 -15.94
CA THR A 206 7.98 -4.11 -16.49
C THR A 206 7.54 -5.37 -17.24
N GLN A 207 6.31 -5.84 -17.02
CA GLN A 207 5.62 -6.88 -17.79
C GLN A 207 5.02 -6.34 -19.11
N GLY A 208 5.13 -5.04 -19.41
CA GLY A 208 4.50 -4.41 -20.56
C GLY A 208 2.96 -4.29 -20.45
N LYS A 209 2.37 -4.57 -19.27
CA LYS A 209 0.91 -4.56 -19.12
C LYS A 209 0.33 -3.16 -19.29
N SER A 210 -0.87 -3.11 -19.86
CA SER A 210 -1.66 -1.90 -20.05
C SER A 210 -2.56 -1.61 -18.84
N ASN A 211 -1.95 -1.44 -17.66
CA ASN A 211 -2.64 -1.24 -16.37
C ASN A 211 -2.46 0.17 -15.77
N GLY A 212 -1.96 1.13 -16.56
CA GLY A 212 -2.05 2.53 -16.19
C GLY A 212 -3.49 3.07 -16.31
N PRO A 213 -3.70 4.35 -15.97
CA PRO A 213 -2.69 5.31 -15.52
C PRO A 213 -2.48 5.30 -13.99
N PHE A 214 -1.31 5.73 -13.50
CA PHE A 214 -0.98 5.74 -12.07
C PHE A 214 0.02 6.84 -11.65
N ARG A 215 0.10 7.10 -10.34
CA ARG A 215 1.10 7.98 -9.71
C ARG A 215 1.71 7.39 -8.44
N LEU A 216 3.03 7.48 -8.34
CA LEU A 216 3.81 7.21 -7.14
C LEU A 216 4.67 8.44 -6.83
N ASN A 217 4.63 8.95 -5.60
CA ASN A 217 5.62 9.91 -5.12
C ASN A 217 6.83 9.12 -4.60
N LEU A 218 8.03 9.43 -5.09
CA LEU A 218 9.27 8.76 -4.71
C LEU A 218 10.13 9.72 -3.88
N TYR A 219 10.72 9.22 -2.80
CA TYR A 219 11.59 10.01 -1.91
C TYR A 219 12.85 9.21 -1.60
N LEU A 220 13.98 9.89 -1.42
CA LEU A 220 15.22 9.27 -0.96
C LEU A 220 15.51 9.67 0.49
N VAL A 221 15.24 8.75 1.42
CA VAL A 221 15.59 8.90 2.83
C VAL A 221 17.00 8.32 3.01
N PHE A 222 18.01 9.20 3.06
CA PHE A 222 19.44 8.88 3.01
C PHE A 222 19.82 8.06 1.76
N ASN A 223 19.78 6.73 1.84
CA ASN A 223 20.06 5.79 0.75
C ASN A 223 18.85 4.92 0.36
N THR A 224 17.77 4.98 1.15
CA THR A 224 16.55 4.18 0.98
C THR A 224 15.55 4.90 0.08
N LEU A 225 15.11 4.23 -1.00
CA LEU A 225 13.98 4.70 -1.81
C LEU A 225 12.69 4.38 -1.06
N VAL A 226 11.93 5.41 -0.69
CA VAL A 226 10.60 5.27 -0.11
C VAL A 226 9.55 5.59 -1.17
N ILE A 227 8.68 4.63 -1.46
CA ILE A 227 7.65 4.72 -2.50
C ILE A 227 6.29 4.96 -1.82
N VAL A 228 5.63 6.08 -2.14
CA VAL A 228 4.33 6.48 -1.59
C VAL A 228 3.30 6.55 -2.70
N ARG A 229 2.22 5.78 -2.59
CA ARG A 229 1.12 5.78 -3.57
C ARG A 229 0.34 7.10 -3.50
N ARG A 230 0.01 7.71 -4.65
CA ARG A 230 -0.87 8.90 -4.69
C ARG A 230 -2.10 8.58 -5.55
N GLN A 231 -3.28 8.65 -4.93
CA GLN A 231 -4.57 8.45 -5.57
C GLN A 231 -5.54 9.56 -5.16
N SER A 232 -6.59 9.76 -5.95
CA SER A 232 -7.57 10.83 -5.74
C SER A 232 -8.57 10.52 -4.62
N ARG A 233 -8.80 9.24 -4.29
CA ARG A 233 -9.73 8.78 -3.24
C ARG A 233 -9.22 7.47 -2.64
N TRP A 234 -9.27 7.36 -1.32
CA TRP A 234 -8.87 6.17 -0.55
C TRP A 234 -10.06 5.31 -0.10
N TRP A 235 -11.23 5.59 -0.65
CA TRP A 235 -12.47 4.85 -0.39
C TRP A 235 -13.19 4.57 -1.71
N LYS A 236 -13.79 3.38 -1.80
CA LYS A 236 -14.68 2.96 -2.88
C LYS A 236 -16.09 2.84 -2.28
N VAL A 237 -17.11 3.26 -3.02
CA VAL A 237 -18.49 2.81 -2.76
C VAL A 237 -18.65 1.51 -3.53
N SER A 238 -19.05 0.43 -2.86
CA SER A 238 -19.26 -0.84 -3.54
C SER A 238 -20.26 -0.68 -4.70
N ASP A 239 -19.99 -1.38 -5.80
CA ASP A 239 -20.88 -1.49 -6.95
C ASP A 239 -21.91 -2.63 -6.78
N GLY A 240 -21.85 -3.37 -5.66
CA GLY A 240 -22.73 -4.50 -5.38
C GLY A 240 -22.44 -5.74 -6.23
N GLN A 241 -21.30 -5.81 -6.92
CA GLN A 241 -20.97 -6.91 -7.84
C GLN A 241 -19.97 -7.92 -7.28
N SER A 242 -19.23 -7.57 -6.22
CA SER A 242 -18.32 -8.46 -5.50
C SER A 242 -18.94 -9.01 -4.22
N TYR A 243 -18.30 -10.07 -3.70
CA TYR A 243 -18.62 -10.72 -2.42
C TYR A 243 -17.35 -10.88 -1.55
N GLY A 244 -16.29 -10.12 -1.84
CA GLY A 244 -14.96 -10.31 -1.24
C GLY A 244 -14.92 -9.92 0.23
N PHE A 245 -15.46 -8.74 0.56
CA PHE A 245 -15.48 -8.26 1.94
C PHE A 245 -16.40 -9.10 2.82
N ASN A 246 -17.57 -9.49 2.29
CA ASN A 246 -18.46 -10.38 3.03
C ASN A 246 -17.90 -11.82 3.12
N PHE A 247 -17.07 -12.26 2.17
CA PHE A 247 -16.35 -13.53 2.30
C PHE A 247 -15.32 -13.48 3.43
N GLU A 248 -14.48 -12.45 3.46
CA GLU A 248 -13.51 -12.23 4.55
C GLU A 248 -14.23 -12.15 5.91
N HIS A 249 -15.34 -11.40 6.00
CA HIS A 249 -16.15 -11.28 7.21
C HIS A 249 -16.80 -12.62 7.64
N ASP A 250 -17.48 -13.32 6.74
CA ASP A 250 -18.30 -14.50 7.10
C ASP A 250 -17.45 -15.78 7.31
N PHE A 251 -16.23 -15.83 6.77
CA PHE A 251 -15.33 -16.99 6.85
C PHE A 251 -14.12 -16.76 7.76
N THR A 252 -14.08 -15.66 8.51
CA THR A 252 -13.05 -15.42 9.52
C THR A 252 -13.66 -14.97 10.84
N LYS A 253 -12.85 -15.01 11.91
CA LYS A 253 -13.26 -14.57 13.24
C LYS A 253 -12.08 -13.92 13.96
N THR A 254 -12.31 -12.75 14.54
CA THR A 254 -11.34 -12.10 15.43
C THR A 254 -11.45 -12.62 16.86
N THR A 255 -10.34 -12.58 17.59
CA THR A 255 -10.26 -12.82 19.04
C THR A 255 -11.07 -11.76 19.81
N GLU A 256 -11.52 -12.09 21.03
CA GLU A 256 -12.45 -11.23 21.78
C GLU A 256 -11.88 -9.84 22.10
N ASP A 257 -10.57 -9.76 22.36
CA ASP A 257 -9.85 -8.49 22.57
C ASP A 257 -9.60 -7.71 21.27
N MET A 258 -9.81 -8.33 20.11
CA MET A 258 -9.55 -7.80 18.77
C MET A 258 -10.82 -7.53 17.93
N GLN A 259 -12.02 -7.59 18.52
CA GLN A 259 -13.29 -7.32 17.83
C GLN A 259 -13.37 -5.92 17.17
N ASP A 260 -12.66 -4.93 17.70
CA ASP A 260 -12.56 -3.56 17.16
C ASP A 260 -11.32 -3.37 16.26
N ALA A 261 -10.76 -4.47 15.71
CA ALA A 261 -9.67 -4.42 14.73
C ALA A 261 -10.21 -4.42 13.30
N THR A 262 -9.52 -3.74 12.40
CA THR A 262 -9.71 -3.85 10.94
C THR A 262 -8.49 -4.55 10.31
N SER A 263 -8.23 -4.31 9.03
CA SER A 263 -7.04 -4.71 8.26
C SER A 263 -5.76 -4.90 9.09
N HIS A 264 -5.18 -6.10 9.02
CA HIS A 264 -3.87 -6.42 9.61
C HIS A 264 -2.77 -6.12 8.60
N TYR A 265 -1.83 -5.25 8.96
CA TYR A 265 -0.69 -4.88 8.15
C TYR A 265 0.59 -5.52 8.69
N ARG A 266 1.40 -6.08 7.79
CA ARG A 266 2.78 -6.55 8.07
C ARG A 266 3.77 -5.73 7.28
N ALA A 267 4.92 -5.45 7.88
CA ALA A 267 6.12 -4.98 7.19
C ALA A 267 7.22 -6.02 7.35
N ILE A 268 7.66 -6.57 6.22
CA ILE A 268 8.64 -7.64 6.16
C ILE A 268 9.84 -7.21 5.33
N ARG A 269 11.02 -7.75 5.66
CA ARG A 269 12.25 -7.55 4.90
C ARG A 269 12.66 -8.83 4.18
N TYR A 270 13.07 -8.70 2.93
CA TYR A 270 13.69 -9.80 2.16
C TYR A 270 14.64 -9.26 1.08
N LYS A 271 15.42 -10.16 0.46
CA LYS A 271 16.24 -9.84 -0.71
C LYS A 271 15.43 -9.90 -2.01
N MET A 272 15.64 -8.93 -2.89
CA MET A 272 15.08 -8.91 -4.24
C MET A 272 16.23 -8.68 -5.23
N GLY A 273 16.85 -9.78 -5.66
CA GLY A 273 18.20 -9.75 -6.25
C GLY A 273 19.19 -9.12 -5.26
N PRO A 274 19.98 -8.10 -5.64
CA PRO A 274 20.90 -7.41 -4.73
C PRO A 274 20.20 -6.58 -3.64
N LEU A 275 18.97 -6.10 -3.88
CA LEU A 275 18.30 -5.09 -3.03
C LEU A 275 17.77 -5.69 -1.72
N ASN A 276 18.01 -5.00 -0.60
CA ASN A 276 17.24 -5.17 0.64
C ASN A 276 15.90 -4.41 0.51
N VAL A 277 14.80 -5.14 0.41
CA VAL A 277 13.46 -4.57 0.26
C VAL A 277 12.68 -4.75 1.55
N VAL A 278 12.09 -3.67 2.07
CA VAL A 278 11.00 -3.71 3.04
C VAL A 278 9.68 -3.57 2.28
N CYS A 279 8.88 -4.64 2.31
CA CYS A 279 7.55 -4.69 1.73
C CYS A 279 6.52 -4.56 2.84
N ARG A 280 5.61 -3.59 2.74
CA ARG A 280 4.43 -3.50 3.61
C ARG A 280 3.19 -4.00 2.88
N PHE A 281 2.39 -4.84 3.52
CA PHE A 281 1.19 -5.40 2.92
C PHE A 281 0.09 -5.63 3.96
N GLU A 282 -1.13 -5.78 3.46
CA GLU A 282 -2.30 -6.23 4.21
C GLU A 282 -2.38 -7.76 4.10
N ALA A 283 -2.52 -8.45 5.24
CA ALA A 283 -2.73 -9.89 5.29
C ALA A 283 -4.19 -10.16 5.68
N ASP A 284 -4.88 -10.94 4.86
CA ASP A 284 -6.34 -11.10 4.94
C ASP A 284 -6.73 -11.90 6.20
N ALA A 285 -6.05 -13.04 6.44
CA ALA A 285 -6.36 -13.96 7.55
C ALA A 285 -5.14 -14.80 7.98
N TYR A 286 -5.36 -15.71 8.93
CA TYR A 286 -4.46 -16.83 9.24
C TYR A 286 -5.21 -18.15 9.43
N ASP A 287 -4.53 -19.29 9.27
CA ASP A 287 -5.03 -20.61 9.63
C ASP A 287 -3.97 -21.38 10.43
N ASP A 288 -4.31 -21.84 11.64
CA ASP A 288 -3.43 -22.63 12.51
C ASP A 288 -3.34 -24.11 12.11
N GLY A 289 -3.99 -24.51 11.01
CA GLY A 289 -3.90 -25.84 10.43
C GLY A 289 -3.62 -25.87 8.93
N ILE A 290 -2.34 -25.83 8.53
CA ILE A 290 -1.74 -26.46 7.32
C ILE A 290 -0.19 -26.39 7.35
N VAL A 291 0.42 -25.51 8.16
CA VAL A 291 1.88 -25.30 8.27
C VAL A 291 2.32 -25.30 9.75
N PRO A 292 3.57 -25.67 10.11
CA PRO A 292 4.04 -25.60 11.50
C PRO A 292 3.83 -24.23 12.17
N ASP A 293 3.52 -24.26 13.47
CA ASP A 293 3.22 -23.12 14.35
C ASP A 293 4.48 -22.45 14.93
N ASP A 294 5.64 -22.82 14.41
CA ASP A 294 6.92 -22.31 14.91
C ASP A 294 7.17 -20.87 14.41
N LEU A 295 7.29 -19.93 15.35
CA LEU A 295 7.74 -18.58 15.05
C LEU A 295 9.15 -18.61 14.45
N THR A 296 9.36 -17.91 13.33
CA THR A 296 10.71 -17.69 12.81
C THR A 296 11.58 -16.96 13.85
N PRO A 297 12.92 -17.01 13.76
CA PRO A 297 13.78 -16.26 14.69
C PRO A 297 13.46 -14.75 14.75
N SER A 298 12.98 -14.15 13.65
CA SER A 298 12.56 -12.75 13.61
C SER A 298 11.24 -12.51 14.37
N GLU A 299 10.30 -13.44 14.29
CA GLU A 299 9.02 -13.37 14.98
C GLU A 299 9.18 -13.66 16.47
N ALA A 300 10.00 -14.66 16.84
CA ALA A 300 10.36 -14.93 18.23
C ALA A 300 11.10 -13.75 18.89
N ALA A 301 11.98 -13.07 18.14
CA ALA A 301 12.62 -11.83 18.59
C ALA A 301 11.60 -10.69 18.79
N ALA A 302 10.63 -10.55 17.89
CA ALA A 302 9.57 -9.56 18.00
C ALA A 302 8.56 -9.86 19.15
N VAL A 303 8.31 -11.13 19.49
CA VAL A 303 7.62 -11.53 20.74
C VAL A 303 8.46 -11.19 21.97
N SER A 304 9.79 -11.26 21.85
CA SER A 304 10.74 -10.91 22.91
C SER A 304 10.96 -9.39 23.08
N GLY A 305 10.26 -8.55 22.30
CA GLY A 305 10.20 -7.10 22.47
C GLY A 305 9.54 -6.73 23.79
N ASN A 306 10.34 -6.76 24.88
CA ASN A 306 9.99 -6.58 26.29
C ASN A 306 8.48 -6.63 26.61
N GLY A 307 8.00 -7.77 27.09
CA GLY A 307 6.69 -7.94 27.74
C GLY A 307 6.49 -7.16 29.06
N ALA A 308 7.22 -6.06 29.25
CA ALA A 308 6.99 -5.04 30.26
C ALA A 308 6.29 -3.84 29.59
N GLY A 309 4.96 -3.88 29.56
CA GLY A 309 4.14 -2.77 29.07
C GLY A 309 4.43 -1.46 29.83
N PRO A 310 4.16 -0.29 29.23
CA PRO A 310 4.49 1.00 29.83
C PRO A 310 3.73 1.22 31.16
N ILE A 311 4.49 1.49 32.23
CA ILE A 311 3.99 1.67 33.61
C ILE A 311 3.10 2.93 33.77
N THR A 312 3.02 3.79 32.76
CA THR A 312 2.20 5.03 32.77
C THR A 312 1.35 5.18 31.50
N ARG A 313 0.05 5.48 31.67
CA ARG A 313 -0.92 5.71 30.57
C ARG A 313 -0.72 7.07 29.87
N PRO A 314 -0.57 7.12 28.53
CA PRO A 314 -0.62 8.38 27.76
C PRO A 314 -2.05 8.72 27.26
N THR A 315 -2.31 10.00 26.95
CA THR A 315 -3.63 10.54 26.53
C THR A 315 -3.49 11.53 25.35
N PHE A 316 -4.23 11.37 24.23
CA PHE A 316 -4.01 12.20 23.02
C PHE A 316 -5.24 12.47 22.11
N ASN A 317 -5.14 13.51 21.25
CA ASN A 317 -6.20 14.16 20.45
C ASN A 317 -5.71 14.51 19.01
N TYR A 318 -6.49 14.16 17.96
CA TYR A 318 -6.41 14.36 16.47
C TYR A 318 -5.28 15.15 15.77
N GLN A 319 -4.64 16.13 16.41
CA GLN A 319 -3.17 16.28 16.26
C GLN A 319 -2.45 15.09 16.95
N ALA A 320 -3.10 13.92 16.98
CA ALA A 320 -2.81 12.86 17.90
C ALA A 320 -1.51 12.24 17.42
N PRO A 321 -0.48 12.10 18.27
CA PRO A 321 0.40 10.96 18.11
C PRO A 321 -0.49 9.72 17.96
N LEU A 322 -0.18 8.96 16.93
CA LEU A 322 -0.84 7.70 16.62
C LEU A 322 -0.83 6.84 17.89
N ARG A 323 -2.01 6.58 18.45
CA ARG A 323 -2.15 5.82 19.70
C ARG A 323 -1.82 4.36 19.40
N VAL A 324 -0.81 3.85 20.07
CA VAL A 324 -0.51 2.42 20.05
C VAL A 324 -1.16 1.79 21.29
N LEU A 325 -2.02 0.80 21.07
CA LEU A 325 -2.46 -0.13 22.11
C LEU A 325 -1.75 -1.46 21.91
N GLN A 326 -1.18 -2.02 22.98
CA GLN A 326 -0.58 -3.35 22.93
C GLN A 326 -1.69 -4.40 23.03
N LYS A 327 -1.93 -5.12 21.94
CA LYS A 327 -3.08 -6.01 21.72
C LYS A 327 -2.78 -7.01 20.60
N GLY A 328 -3.47 -8.16 20.59
CA GLY A 328 -3.21 -9.25 19.66
C GLY A 328 -1.86 -9.92 19.89
N HIS A 329 -1.49 -10.85 19.00
CA HIS A 329 -0.26 -11.63 19.10
C HIS A 329 0.39 -11.86 17.72
N ILE A 330 1.70 -12.15 17.73
CA ILE A 330 2.41 -12.46 16.48
C ILE A 330 2.03 -13.86 16.04
N VAL A 331 1.28 -13.95 14.95
CA VAL A 331 1.00 -15.20 14.24
C VAL A 331 2.16 -15.52 13.27
N PRO A 332 2.66 -16.76 13.17
CA PRO A 332 3.71 -17.12 12.20
C PRO A 332 3.38 -16.72 10.76
N THR A 333 4.37 -16.22 10.02
CA THR A 333 4.22 -15.86 8.60
C THR A 333 3.84 -17.07 7.75
N ALA A 334 4.26 -18.26 8.18
CA ALA A 334 3.92 -19.54 7.59
C ALA A 334 2.40 -19.87 7.61
N GLN A 335 1.64 -19.29 8.56
CA GLN A 335 0.19 -19.44 8.68
C GLN A 335 -0.60 -18.32 7.98
N MET A 336 0.08 -17.31 7.41
CA MET A 336 -0.61 -16.19 6.76
C MET A 336 -1.36 -16.65 5.52
N LEU A 337 -2.60 -16.18 5.42
CA LEU A 337 -3.57 -16.62 4.44
C LEU A 337 -4.05 -15.44 3.59
N GLU A 338 -3.93 -15.59 2.28
CA GLU A 338 -4.60 -14.73 1.29
C GLU A 338 -5.98 -15.33 0.99
N LEU A 339 -7.04 -14.51 1.06
CA LEU A 339 -8.42 -14.91 0.81
C LEU A 339 -8.88 -14.37 -0.54
N LYS A 340 -9.49 -15.20 -1.39
CA LYS A 340 -10.02 -14.74 -2.68
C LYS A 340 -11.39 -15.33 -3.00
N THR A 341 -12.28 -14.50 -3.52
CA THR A 341 -13.52 -14.96 -4.15
C THR A 341 -13.32 -15.10 -5.66
N GLN A 342 -13.92 -16.13 -6.25
CA GLN A 342 -13.89 -16.35 -7.70
C GLN A 342 -15.27 -16.76 -8.22
N ALA A 343 -15.78 -16.05 -9.23
CA ALA A 343 -17.02 -16.46 -9.89
C ALA A 343 -16.83 -17.85 -10.52
N TYR A 344 -17.71 -18.79 -10.17
CA TYR A 344 -17.67 -20.15 -10.70
C TYR A 344 -18.22 -20.19 -12.14
N HIS A 345 -17.47 -20.83 -13.02
CA HIS A 345 -17.89 -21.12 -14.40
C HIS A 345 -17.72 -22.63 -14.63
N ALA A 346 -18.77 -23.32 -15.07
CA ALA A 346 -18.75 -24.78 -15.22
C ALA A 346 -17.71 -25.27 -16.23
N GLU A 347 -17.45 -24.47 -17.26
CA GLU A 347 -16.47 -24.73 -18.33
C GLU A 347 -15.07 -24.19 -18.03
N GLY A 348 -14.89 -23.43 -16.94
CA GLY A 348 -13.70 -22.65 -16.67
C GLY A 348 -12.91 -23.13 -15.45
N ASN A 349 -11.83 -23.87 -15.66
CA ASN A 349 -10.89 -24.25 -14.59
C ASN A 349 -9.74 -23.23 -14.37
N ASN A 350 -9.99 -21.95 -14.67
CA ASN A 350 -8.99 -20.90 -14.50
C ASN A 350 -8.67 -20.72 -13.01
N LEU A 351 -7.39 -20.81 -12.63
CA LEU A 351 -6.95 -20.49 -11.27
C LEU A 351 -6.98 -18.96 -11.04
N VAL A 352 -7.26 -18.54 -9.80
CA VAL A 352 -7.21 -17.13 -9.43
C VAL A 352 -5.81 -16.55 -9.63
N GLN A 353 -5.73 -15.39 -10.29
CA GLN A 353 -4.48 -14.72 -10.62
C GLN A 353 -4.09 -13.76 -9.48
N CYS A 354 -3.19 -14.22 -8.60
CA CYS A 354 -2.73 -13.50 -7.42
C CYS A 354 -1.29 -13.87 -7.01
N GLN A 355 -0.55 -14.57 -7.86
CA GLN A 355 0.79 -15.08 -7.59
C GLN A 355 1.77 -13.94 -7.26
N ASP A 356 1.57 -12.75 -7.86
CA ASP A 356 2.30 -11.54 -7.51
C ASP A 356 2.00 -11.03 -6.10
N GLN A 357 0.75 -11.11 -5.64
CA GLN A 357 0.37 -10.75 -4.26
C GLN A 357 1.03 -11.68 -3.24
N LEU A 358 0.90 -12.99 -3.47
CA LEU A 358 1.54 -14.03 -2.67
C LEU A 358 3.07 -13.84 -2.63
N TRP A 359 3.69 -13.61 -3.79
CA TRP A 359 5.15 -13.45 -3.91
C TRP A 359 5.68 -12.20 -3.18
N PHE A 360 5.05 -11.04 -3.35
CA PHE A 360 5.48 -9.81 -2.66
C PHE A 360 5.11 -9.81 -1.16
N GLY A 361 4.03 -10.48 -0.76
CA GLY A 361 3.65 -10.66 0.64
C GLY A 361 4.43 -11.76 1.36
N ARG A 362 5.11 -12.63 0.60
CA ARG A 362 5.70 -13.89 1.10
C ARG A 362 4.65 -14.80 1.77
N THR A 363 3.42 -14.75 1.26
CA THR A 363 2.26 -15.52 1.72
C THR A 363 2.16 -16.80 0.90
N SER A 364 2.24 -17.97 1.54
CA SER A 364 2.15 -19.28 0.85
C SER A 364 0.72 -19.82 0.80
N LEU A 365 -0.12 -19.54 1.79
CA LEU A 365 -1.48 -20.07 1.86
C LEU A 365 -2.45 -19.18 1.06
N LEU A 366 -3.30 -19.83 0.27
CA LEU A 366 -4.36 -19.21 -0.51
C LEU A 366 -5.64 -20.01 -0.40
N TYR A 367 -6.69 -19.42 0.17
CA TYR A 367 -8.02 -20.02 0.17
C TYR A 367 -8.90 -19.28 -0.83
N THR A 368 -9.39 -20.01 -1.83
CA THR A 368 -10.29 -19.46 -2.85
C THR A 368 -11.71 -20.00 -2.66
N ALA A 369 -12.68 -19.12 -2.48
CA ALA A 369 -14.10 -19.43 -2.50
C ALA A 369 -14.67 -19.31 -3.92
N PRO A 370 -15.01 -20.43 -4.60
CA PRO A 370 -15.77 -20.38 -5.84
C PRO A 370 -17.22 -20.07 -5.49
N TYR A 371 -17.80 -19.02 -6.06
CA TYR A 371 -19.19 -18.61 -5.77
C TYR A 371 -20.05 -18.56 -7.03
N ASP A 372 -21.33 -18.86 -6.87
CA ASP A 372 -22.33 -18.60 -7.90
C ASP A 372 -22.60 -17.09 -8.02
N LYS A 373 -22.42 -16.54 -9.21
CA LYS A 373 -22.39 -15.07 -9.42
C LYS A 373 -23.73 -14.38 -9.13
N GLU A 374 -24.83 -15.08 -9.39
CA GLU A 374 -26.18 -14.53 -9.26
C GLU A 374 -26.64 -14.59 -7.81
N THR A 375 -26.52 -15.77 -7.20
CA THR A 375 -27.03 -16.08 -5.86
C THR A 375 -26.06 -15.78 -4.71
N GLY A 376 -24.75 -15.68 -4.97
CA GLY A 376 -23.72 -15.57 -3.92
C GLY A 376 -23.42 -16.87 -3.19
N ARG A 377 -23.98 -18.01 -3.64
CA ARG A 377 -23.81 -19.32 -3.00
C ARG A 377 -22.37 -19.82 -3.16
N VAL A 378 -21.70 -20.07 -2.04
CA VAL A 378 -20.32 -20.56 -1.97
C VAL A 378 -20.28 -22.07 -2.19
N ARG A 379 -19.33 -22.51 -3.02
CA ARG A 379 -18.95 -23.91 -3.25
C ARG A 379 -17.79 -24.29 -2.31
N PRO A 380 -17.44 -25.58 -2.15
CA PRO A 380 -16.32 -26.01 -1.31
C PRO A 380 -15.05 -25.18 -1.53
N ILE A 381 -14.48 -24.70 -0.42
CA ILE A 381 -13.32 -23.80 -0.42
C ILE A 381 -12.10 -24.55 -0.98
N LYS A 382 -11.46 -23.95 -1.98
CA LYS A 382 -10.18 -24.45 -2.51
C LYS A 382 -9.07 -23.98 -1.57
N LYS A 383 -8.62 -24.86 -0.68
CA LYS A 383 -7.48 -24.63 0.22
C LYS A 383 -6.18 -25.05 -0.47
N GLU A 384 -5.25 -24.11 -0.66
CA GLU A 384 -4.00 -24.32 -1.40
C GLU A 384 -2.80 -23.80 -0.59
N ASN A 385 -1.77 -24.64 -0.41
CA ASN A 385 -0.42 -24.14 -0.19
C ASN A 385 0.18 -23.86 -1.59
N ALA A 386 0.17 -22.59 -1.98
CA ALA A 386 0.49 -22.14 -3.32
C ALA A 386 2.00 -22.00 -3.59
N ALA A 387 2.88 -22.48 -2.70
CA ALA A 387 4.33 -22.33 -2.83
C ALA A 387 4.87 -22.83 -4.19
N GLU A 388 4.49 -24.03 -4.64
CA GLU A 388 4.89 -24.56 -5.95
C GLU A 388 4.34 -23.70 -7.11
N ARG A 389 3.11 -23.21 -6.98
CA ARG A 389 2.46 -22.35 -7.99
C ARG A 389 3.15 -20.99 -8.09
N VAL A 390 3.58 -20.43 -6.97
CA VAL A 390 4.34 -19.18 -6.90
C VAL A 390 5.76 -19.39 -7.44
N ALA A 391 6.43 -20.51 -7.14
CA ALA A 391 7.74 -20.83 -7.70
C ALA A 391 7.72 -20.97 -9.24
N LYS A 392 6.72 -21.66 -9.80
CA LYS A 392 6.52 -21.73 -11.27
C LYS A 392 6.25 -20.37 -11.89
N TRP A 393 5.46 -19.53 -11.22
CA TRP A 393 5.23 -18.15 -11.65
C TRP A 393 6.51 -17.30 -11.59
N GLU A 394 7.29 -17.40 -10.52
CA GLU A 394 8.57 -16.69 -10.34
C GLU A 394 9.56 -17.04 -11.46
N GLN A 395 9.71 -18.32 -11.79
CA GLN A 395 10.55 -18.78 -12.90
C GLN A 395 10.08 -18.17 -14.24
N ALA A 396 8.77 -18.23 -14.51
CA ALA A 396 8.18 -17.62 -15.71
C ALA A 396 8.25 -16.08 -15.73
N GLN A 397 8.54 -15.42 -14.61
CA GLN A 397 8.59 -13.96 -14.46
C GLN A 397 10.00 -13.41 -14.21
N GLN A 398 11.07 -14.21 -14.32
CA GLN A 398 12.44 -13.72 -14.11
C GLN A 398 12.84 -12.55 -15.02
N GLY A 399 12.34 -12.48 -16.25
CA GLY A 399 12.55 -11.31 -17.12
C GLY A 399 12.01 -10.01 -16.48
N PRO A 400 10.69 -9.89 -16.28
CA PRO A 400 10.08 -8.74 -15.59
C PRO A 400 10.60 -8.48 -14.17
N LEU A 401 10.83 -9.52 -13.34
CA LEU A 401 11.36 -9.34 -11.98
C LEU A 401 12.77 -8.72 -11.98
N ARG A 402 13.65 -9.15 -12.90
CA ARG A 402 14.99 -8.55 -13.05
C ARG A 402 14.94 -7.14 -13.66
N LYS A 403 13.96 -6.85 -14.53
CA LYS A 403 13.66 -5.47 -14.98
C LYS A 403 13.15 -4.59 -13.84
N LEU A 404 12.32 -5.10 -12.93
CA LEU A 404 11.82 -4.37 -11.76
C LEU A 404 12.98 -3.96 -10.83
N VAL A 405 13.94 -4.85 -10.60
CA VAL A 405 15.13 -4.52 -9.78
C VAL A 405 16.03 -3.48 -10.48
N ALA A 406 16.22 -3.59 -11.80
CA ALA A 406 16.91 -2.59 -12.59
C ALA A 406 16.22 -1.21 -12.48
N LEU A 407 14.89 -1.18 -12.63
CA LEU A 407 14.08 0.03 -12.47
C LEU A 407 14.22 0.64 -11.08
N LEU A 408 14.05 -0.12 -10.00
CA LEU A 408 14.20 0.39 -8.62
C LEU A 408 15.60 0.95 -8.35
N THR A 409 16.64 0.32 -8.92
CA THR A 409 18.03 0.79 -8.86
C THR A 409 18.20 2.11 -9.63
N HIS A 410 17.61 2.21 -10.82
CA HIS A 410 17.60 3.41 -11.63
C HIS A 410 16.87 4.58 -10.94
N LEU A 411 15.66 4.35 -10.40
CA LEU A 411 14.89 5.34 -9.65
C LEU A 411 15.69 5.91 -8.45
N ARG A 412 16.44 5.06 -7.75
CA ARG A 412 17.40 5.49 -6.70
C ARG A 412 18.52 6.36 -7.25
N ALA A 413 19.07 6.03 -8.43
CA ALA A 413 20.12 6.83 -9.07
C ALA A 413 19.61 8.20 -9.53
N VAL A 414 18.38 8.31 -10.06
CA VAL A 414 17.70 9.59 -10.34
C VAL A 414 17.63 10.44 -9.08
N LEU A 415 17.07 9.90 -7.98
CA LEU A 415 16.93 10.63 -6.71
C LEU A 415 18.26 11.01 -6.03
N LYS A 416 19.35 10.28 -6.31
CA LYS A 416 20.70 10.66 -5.85
C LYS A 416 21.29 11.84 -6.62
N ARG A 417 20.89 12.02 -7.89
CA ARG A 417 21.27 13.15 -8.75
C ARG A 417 20.43 14.40 -8.48
N GLU A 418 19.20 14.24 -7.98
CA GLU A 418 18.28 15.33 -7.62
C GLU A 418 18.88 16.26 -6.55
N ARG A 419 18.93 17.56 -6.85
CA ARG A 419 19.59 18.60 -6.03
C ARG A 419 18.62 19.39 -5.15
N ARG A 420 17.30 19.29 -5.39
CA ARG A 420 16.25 19.92 -4.55
C ARG A 420 16.30 19.35 -3.11
N PRO A 421 16.02 20.17 -2.09
CA PRO A 421 16.30 19.84 -0.68
C PRO A 421 15.59 18.59 -0.13
N ASN A 422 14.49 18.16 -0.75
CA ASN A 422 13.71 17.02 -0.28
C ASN A 422 14.06 15.69 -0.96
N ARG A 423 14.96 15.69 -1.98
CA ARG A 423 15.30 14.54 -2.84
C ARG A 423 14.06 13.68 -3.15
N ALA A 424 13.14 14.26 -3.90
CA ALA A 424 11.84 13.68 -4.17
C ALA A 424 11.41 13.96 -5.61
N VAL A 425 10.80 12.98 -6.26
CA VAL A 425 10.28 13.06 -7.63
C VAL A 425 8.89 12.46 -7.70
N VAL A 426 8.10 12.91 -8.67
CA VAL A 426 6.81 12.31 -9.00
C VAL A 426 7.03 11.32 -10.14
N LEU A 427 6.70 10.06 -9.94
CA LEU A 427 6.66 9.04 -10.98
C LEU A 427 5.21 8.88 -11.46
N VAL A 428 5.00 8.99 -12.76
CA VAL A 428 3.69 9.00 -13.40
C VAL A 428 3.65 8.01 -14.55
N ARG A 429 2.53 7.30 -14.73
CA ARG A 429 2.11 6.77 -16.02
C ARG A 429 0.82 7.48 -16.43
N GLU A 430 0.88 8.31 -17.46
CA GLU A 430 -0.23 9.21 -17.86
C GLU A 430 -1.33 8.47 -18.64
N ALA A 431 -0.95 7.44 -19.40
CA ALA A 431 -1.84 6.62 -20.21
C ALA A 431 -1.98 5.19 -19.65
N LYS A 432 -2.88 4.41 -20.27
CA LYS A 432 -3.09 2.99 -19.94
C LYS A 432 -1.86 2.13 -20.24
N SER A 433 -1.18 2.41 -21.35
CA SER A 433 0.08 1.80 -21.81
C SER A 433 1.18 2.87 -21.90
N GLY A 434 2.31 2.58 -22.54
CA GLY A 434 3.41 3.55 -22.75
C GLY A 434 4.34 3.74 -21.55
N PRO A 435 5.25 4.73 -21.61
CA PRO A 435 6.33 4.93 -20.64
C PRO A 435 5.85 5.40 -19.27
N ILE A 436 6.74 5.29 -18.29
CA ILE A 436 6.67 6.05 -17.04
C ILE A 436 7.53 7.31 -17.16
N VAL A 437 7.06 8.41 -16.59
CA VAL A 437 7.69 9.73 -16.62
C VAL A 437 8.05 10.15 -15.21
N LEU A 438 9.32 10.51 -15.02
CA LEU A 438 9.86 11.11 -13.80
C LEU A 438 9.76 12.62 -13.93
N ARG A 439 9.06 13.27 -12.99
CA ARG A 439 8.90 14.72 -12.91
C ARG A 439 9.46 15.25 -11.60
N THR A 440 9.97 16.48 -11.61
CA THR A 440 10.36 17.17 -10.38
C THR A 440 9.15 17.30 -9.44
N MET A 441 9.36 17.13 -8.13
CA MET A 441 8.31 17.39 -7.15
C MET A 441 8.36 18.87 -6.72
N GLU A 442 7.21 19.54 -6.75
CA GLU A 442 7.03 20.92 -6.30
C GLU A 442 6.57 20.97 -4.83
N GLU A 443 5.78 19.97 -4.40
CA GLU A 443 5.38 19.79 -3.00
C GLU A 443 6.62 19.56 -2.13
N ARG A 444 6.83 20.41 -1.11
CA ARG A 444 7.85 20.18 -0.08
C ARG A 444 7.35 19.20 0.97
N SER A 445 7.05 17.97 0.55
CA SER A 445 6.67 16.85 1.43
C SER A 445 7.84 15.91 1.71
N HIS A 446 7.66 15.03 2.70
CA HIS A 446 8.56 13.93 3.04
C HIS A 446 7.72 12.65 3.18
N ALA A 447 8.26 11.49 2.79
CA ALA A 447 7.59 10.20 3.02
C ALA A 447 7.57 9.76 4.49
N VAL A 448 8.50 10.29 5.28
CA VAL A 448 8.77 9.94 6.67
C VAL A 448 9.09 11.25 7.40
N ASP A 449 8.54 11.44 8.59
CA ASP A 449 8.77 12.64 9.40
C ASP A 449 10.23 12.76 9.89
N ARG A 450 10.54 13.82 10.64
CA ARG A 450 11.91 14.06 11.12
C ARG A 450 12.32 13.12 12.26
N GLU A 451 11.47 12.93 13.25
CA GLU A 451 11.75 12.11 14.44
C GLU A 451 11.97 10.65 14.04
N THR A 452 11.08 10.11 13.20
CA THR A 452 11.20 8.76 12.64
C THR A 452 12.48 8.61 11.81
N ARG A 453 12.89 9.61 11.03
CA ARG A 453 14.18 9.56 10.30
C ARG A 453 15.39 9.58 11.25
N GLU A 454 15.37 10.42 12.27
CA GLU A 454 16.47 10.50 13.25
C GLU A 454 16.59 9.21 14.08
N LYS A 455 15.47 8.55 14.38
CA LYS A 455 15.43 7.26 15.09
C LYS A 455 15.87 6.07 14.23
N PHE A 456 15.29 5.91 13.04
CA PHE A 456 15.47 4.71 12.22
C PHE A 456 16.57 4.82 11.15
N TRP A 457 17.11 6.02 10.90
CA TRP A 457 18.33 6.22 10.12
C TRP A 457 19.37 7.02 10.92
N PRO A 458 19.91 6.47 12.03
CA PRO A 458 20.91 7.16 12.81
C PRO A 458 22.12 7.53 11.94
N PHE A 459 22.64 8.75 12.15
CA PHE A 459 23.78 9.25 11.40
C PHE A 459 25.05 8.51 11.83
N ARG A 460 25.46 7.53 11.03
CA ARG A 460 26.78 6.92 11.14
C ARG A 460 27.82 7.93 10.66
N ALA A 461 28.48 8.60 11.60
CA ALA A 461 29.70 9.34 11.30
C ALA A 461 30.69 8.38 10.63
N GLN A 462 31.17 8.70 9.43
CA GLN A 462 32.26 7.95 8.83
C GLN A 462 33.46 8.00 9.79
N PRO A 463 34.14 6.87 10.08
CA PRO A 463 35.34 6.88 10.87
C PRO A 463 36.38 7.79 10.20
N GLN A 464 36.67 8.95 10.81
CA GLN A 464 37.74 9.81 10.34
C GLN A 464 39.09 9.14 10.63
N GLY A 465 39.70 8.58 9.59
CA GLY A 465 41.13 8.32 9.54
C GLY A 465 41.61 6.93 9.97
N ALA A 466 41.64 6.01 9.01
CA ALA A 466 42.66 4.95 8.95
C ALA A 466 43.58 5.10 7.70
N HIS A 467 43.62 6.30 7.11
CA HIS A 467 44.66 6.70 6.15
C HIS A 467 45.52 7.80 6.76
N ARG A 468 46.29 7.43 7.79
CA ARG A 468 47.47 8.21 8.15
C ARG A 468 48.51 7.94 7.06
N GLY A 469 48.58 8.84 6.08
CA GLY A 469 49.52 8.73 4.98
C GLY A 469 50.95 8.65 5.51
N GLU A 470 51.64 7.55 5.21
CA GLU A 470 53.05 7.38 5.54
C GLU A 470 53.89 8.29 4.64
N ARG A 471 54.14 9.51 5.13
CA ARG A 471 55.07 10.47 4.51
C ARG A 471 56.07 11.00 5.53
N GLY A 472 57.16 10.25 5.65
CA GLY A 472 58.51 10.79 5.84
C GLY A 472 58.91 11.22 7.25
N ALA A 473 59.86 10.46 7.82
CA ALA A 473 60.81 10.97 8.82
C ALA A 473 62.18 10.29 8.62
N PHE A 474 62.92 10.73 7.60
CA PHE A 474 64.33 10.36 7.42
C PHE A 474 65.13 10.80 8.67
N HIS A 475 66.02 9.92 9.16
CA HIS A 475 66.78 10.18 10.38
C HIS A 475 67.85 11.28 10.15
N GLY A 476 67.53 12.51 10.56
CA GLY A 476 68.45 13.64 10.56
C GLY A 476 69.26 13.73 11.85
N GLN A 477 70.42 13.08 11.90
CA GLN A 477 71.31 13.10 13.06
C GLN A 477 72.17 14.37 13.08
N ARG A 478 71.92 15.32 13.98
CA ARG A 478 72.89 16.32 14.49
C ARG A 478 72.33 17.05 15.72
N GLY A 479 73.18 17.26 16.73
CA GLY A 479 72.80 17.88 18.01
C GLY A 479 73.45 19.25 18.26
N ARG A 480 73.37 19.70 19.52
CA ARG A 480 73.68 21.05 20.06
C ARG A 480 72.59 22.10 19.72
N GLY A 481 72.18 22.97 20.66
CA GLY A 481 72.64 23.13 22.04
C GLY A 481 71.67 23.98 22.90
N GLN A 482 72.01 24.15 24.17
CA GLN A 482 71.22 24.89 25.17
C GLN A 482 71.20 26.40 24.89
N GLY A 483 70.13 27.08 25.34
CA GLY A 483 70.04 28.54 25.41
C GLY A 483 68.89 28.99 26.30
N TYR A 484 69.21 29.39 27.54
CA TYR A 484 68.25 30.07 28.43
C TYR A 484 68.07 31.53 27.99
N GLY A 485 66.86 32.08 28.15
CA GLY A 485 66.58 33.49 27.92
C GLY A 485 65.25 33.91 28.53
N MET A 486 65.30 34.63 29.65
CA MET A 486 64.13 35.11 30.40
C MET A 486 64.17 36.65 30.45
N GLY A 487 63.01 37.30 30.29
CA GLY A 487 62.85 38.76 30.31
C GLY A 487 62.23 39.30 29.01
N GLY A 488 61.35 40.30 29.04
CA GLY A 488 60.72 40.96 30.19
C GLY A 488 60.28 42.40 29.89
N ARG A 489 59.14 42.81 30.49
CA ARG A 489 58.56 44.18 30.55
C ARG A 489 57.89 44.72 29.28
N GLY A 490 56.82 45.51 29.50
CA GLY A 490 56.06 46.21 28.48
C GLY A 490 54.67 46.65 28.93
N ASP A 491 54.57 47.44 30.01
CA ASP A 491 53.31 48.04 30.47
C ASP A 491 52.73 49.05 29.47
N ALA A 492 51.39 49.09 29.33
CA ALA A 492 50.65 50.29 28.94
C ALA A 492 49.14 50.18 29.29
N HIS A 493 48.70 50.95 30.29
CA HIS A 493 47.27 51.23 30.55
C HIS A 493 46.82 52.49 29.79
N PHE A 494 45.57 52.52 29.28
CA PHE A 494 44.62 53.66 29.24
C PHE A 494 43.33 53.21 28.50
N THR A 495 42.20 52.91 29.15
CA THR A 495 41.10 53.76 29.69
C THR A 495 40.18 54.47 28.67
N GLY A 496 38.86 54.26 28.82
CA GLY A 496 37.78 55.16 28.37
C GLY A 496 37.31 55.01 26.91
N GLY A 497 36.03 55.12 26.56
CA GLY A 497 34.84 55.44 27.37
C GLY A 497 33.52 55.21 26.60
N ARG A 498 32.37 55.41 27.26
CA ARG A 498 31.01 55.15 26.73
C ARG A 498 30.50 56.30 25.83
N GLY A 499 29.59 55.99 24.89
CA GLY A 499 28.76 56.99 24.21
C GLY A 499 27.48 56.40 23.60
N ARG A 500 26.31 56.97 23.90
CA ARG A 500 25.01 56.70 23.25
C ARG A 500 24.72 57.80 22.22
N HIS A 501 24.05 57.49 21.10
CA HIS A 501 22.81 58.13 20.61
C HIS A 501 22.46 57.71 19.16
N ALA A 502 21.20 57.93 18.75
CA ALA A 502 20.61 57.72 17.42
C ALA A 502 19.84 59.03 17.02
N PRO A 503 18.94 59.12 16.01
CA PRO A 503 18.81 58.47 14.66
C PRO A 503 18.45 59.48 13.50
N TYR A 504 18.16 58.97 12.27
CA TYR A 504 17.41 59.61 11.13
C TYR A 504 18.11 60.76 10.34
N PRO A 505 17.66 61.22 9.13
CA PRO A 505 16.38 61.10 8.35
C PRO A 505 16.49 60.30 7.01
N ASN A 506 15.47 59.96 6.18
CA ASN A 506 14.06 60.33 5.89
C ASN A 506 13.80 61.28 4.66
N ARG A 507 13.09 60.75 3.64
CA ARG A 507 12.33 61.37 2.51
C ARG A 507 11.74 60.23 1.66
N GLY A 508 10.54 60.23 1.04
CA GLY A 508 9.33 61.08 1.03
C GLY A 508 8.38 60.47 -0.05
N HIS A 509 7.10 60.13 0.18
CA HIS A 509 5.87 60.93 0.40
C HIS A 509 5.00 61.19 -0.86
N HIS A 510 3.76 60.66 -0.86
CA HIS A 510 2.49 61.04 -1.55
C HIS A 510 1.61 59.77 -1.69
N GLY A 511 0.29 59.69 -1.46
CA GLY A 511 -0.79 60.56 -0.95
C GLY A 511 -2.12 59.83 -1.29
N GLY A 512 -3.29 59.90 -0.63
CA GLY A 512 -3.82 60.59 0.55
C GLY A 512 -5.30 60.15 0.78
N HIS A 513 -5.90 60.53 1.93
CA HIS A 513 -7.33 60.89 2.18
C HIS A 513 -8.50 59.98 1.67
N HIS A 514 -9.53 59.56 2.42
CA HIS A 514 -10.09 59.76 3.78
C HIS A 514 -10.92 58.48 4.18
N GLY A 515 -11.55 58.27 5.35
CA GLY A 515 -11.60 59.01 6.64
C GLY A 515 -12.97 58.91 7.38
N GLY A 516 -13.00 58.34 8.61
CA GLY A 516 -14.18 58.24 9.52
C GLY A 516 -14.81 56.83 9.61
N HIS A 517 -15.52 56.40 10.68
CA HIS A 517 -15.60 56.85 12.09
C HIS A 517 -16.40 55.80 12.93
N HIS A 518 -16.16 55.69 14.25
CA HIS A 518 -16.87 54.84 15.25
C HIS A 518 -16.81 53.29 15.08
N GLY A 519 -16.84 52.43 16.12
CA GLY A 519 -16.83 52.62 17.58
C GLY A 519 -18.13 52.20 18.28
N GLY A 520 -18.17 51.03 18.96
CA GLY A 520 -19.35 50.62 19.78
C GLY A 520 -19.31 49.18 20.33
N HIS A 521 -19.69 49.02 21.60
CA HIS A 521 -19.62 47.81 22.45
C HIS A 521 -20.65 46.67 22.18
N TYR A 522 -20.33 45.49 22.74
CA TYR A 522 -21.16 44.44 23.39
C TYR A 522 -22.68 44.73 23.66
N PRO A 523 -23.59 43.72 23.79
CA PRO A 523 -23.38 42.49 24.60
C PRO A 523 -24.13 41.19 24.20
N ALA A 524 -24.03 40.17 25.06
CA ALA A 524 -24.75 38.89 25.00
C ALA A 524 -26.19 38.95 25.59
N PRO A 525 -27.04 37.93 25.34
CA PRO A 525 -28.30 37.75 26.05
C PRO A 525 -28.33 36.53 27.01
N ARG A 526 -29.06 36.69 28.12
CA ARG A 526 -29.55 35.62 29.03
C ARG A 526 -31.04 35.86 29.30
N GLY A 527 -31.84 34.79 29.28
CA GLY A 527 -33.19 34.70 29.89
C GLY A 527 -33.60 33.23 29.91
N ARG A 528 -33.70 32.52 31.04
CA ARG A 528 -34.63 32.55 32.20
C ARG A 528 -36.07 32.12 31.89
N GLY A 529 -36.43 30.94 32.43
CA GLY A 529 -37.78 30.42 32.64
C GLY A 529 -37.73 29.36 33.75
N GLN A 530 -38.67 29.40 34.69
CA GLN A 530 -38.80 28.58 35.92
C GLN A 530 -38.75 27.05 35.65
N GLY A 531 -38.46 26.14 36.58
CA GLY A 531 -38.30 26.22 38.03
C GLY A 531 -39.22 25.21 38.73
N HIS A 532 -38.67 24.24 39.46
CA HIS A 532 -39.06 23.88 40.84
C HIS A 532 -38.11 22.82 41.41
N SER A 533 -37.77 22.97 42.69
CA SER A 533 -36.93 22.07 43.48
C SER A 533 -37.79 21.12 44.33
N ASN A 534 -37.30 19.91 44.62
CA ASN A 534 -37.32 19.44 46.01
C ASN A 534 -36.14 18.51 46.35
N MET A 535 -35.69 18.56 47.60
CA MET A 535 -34.65 17.70 48.17
C MET A 535 -35.26 16.40 48.75
N GLY A 536 -34.45 15.36 48.97
CA GLY A 536 -34.96 14.11 49.55
C GLY A 536 -33.92 13.03 49.85
N ALA A 537 -33.00 13.30 50.78
CA ALA A 537 -32.39 12.31 51.66
C ALA A 537 -32.80 12.72 53.11
N PRO A 538 -32.88 11.83 54.13
CA PRO A 538 -31.94 10.72 54.34
C PRO A 538 -32.47 9.44 55.07
N ASP A 539 -31.51 8.52 55.31
CA ASP A 539 -31.34 7.66 56.51
C ASP A 539 -32.26 6.45 56.83
N GLY A 540 -31.62 5.33 57.20
CA GLY A 540 -32.01 4.62 58.44
C GLY A 540 -32.36 3.13 58.41
N ARG A 541 -31.41 2.27 58.85
CA ARG A 541 -31.60 1.03 59.65
C ARG A 541 -32.26 -0.19 58.95
N ARG A 542 -32.05 -1.46 59.33
CA ARG A 542 -31.08 -2.31 60.09
C ARG A 542 -31.73 -3.72 60.16
N HIS A 543 -30.98 -4.71 60.64
CA HIS A 543 -31.34 -6.11 60.97
C HIS A 543 -31.28 -7.07 59.78
N ASP A 544 -30.75 -8.29 59.88
CA ASP A 544 -29.87 -9.00 60.83
C ASP A 544 -29.58 -10.36 60.16
N ALA A 545 -28.40 -10.94 60.48
CA ALA A 545 -28.12 -12.32 60.89
C ALA A 545 -28.93 -13.53 60.27
N GLU A 546 -28.41 -14.74 60.04
CA GLU A 546 -27.37 -15.55 60.72
C GLU A 546 -26.70 -16.57 59.76
N GLN A 547 -25.39 -16.80 59.87
CA GLN A 547 -24.72 -18.01 60.41
C GLN A 547 -24.95 -19.40 59.74
N ARG A 548 -23.80 -20.04 59.43
CA ARG A 548 -23.52 -21.51 59.39
C ARG A 548 -24.27 -22.32 58.31
N GLY A 549 -23.69 -23.34 57.70
CA GLY A 549 -22.37 -23.96 57.84
C GLY A 549 -22.47 -25.47 57.51
N GLY A 550 -21.37 -26.18 57.32
CA GLY A 550 -21.40 -27.65 57.26
C GLY A 550 -20.81 -28.30 56.01
N SER A 551 -19.55 -28.65 56.12
CA SER A 551 -18.83 -29.71 55.41
C SER A 551 -19.62 -31.00 55.10
N GLY A 552 -19.31 -31.63 53.96
CA GLY A 552 -19.69 -33.02 53.68
C GLY A 552 -18.81 -33.69 52.61
N ARG A 553 -17.70 -34.31 53.02
CA ARG A 553 -16.92 -35.22 52.14
C ARG A 553 -17.59 -36.61 52.14
N GLY A 554 -17.69 -37.24 50.97
CA GLY A 554 -18.10 -38.65 50.84
C GLY A 554 -17.38 -39.36 49.70
N ARG A 555 -16.50 -40.31 50.03
CA ARG A 555 -15.85 -41.23 49.07
C ARG A 555 -16.63 -42.55 49.03
N GLY A 556 -16.62 -43.21 47.87
CA GLY A 556 -17.04 -44.60 47.68
C GLY A 556 -17.98 -44.75 46.48
N GLY A 557 -17.84 -45.73 45.59
CA GLY A 557 -16.82 -46.77 45.53
C GLY A 557 -17.40 -48.11 45.04
N SER A 558 -16.84 -48.62 43.94
CA SER A 558 -16.78 -50.04 43.58
C SER A 558 -17.99 -50.72 42.88
N THR A 559 -17.66 -51.29 41.72
CA THR A 559 -17.99 -52.65 41.22
C THR A 559 -19.41 -53.07 40.77
N ASN A 560 -19.50 -53.22 39.44
CA ASN A 560 -19.58 -54.51 38.72
C ASN A 560 -20.97 -55.09 38.33
N THR A 561 -20.92 -55.94 37.29
CA THR A 561 -22.01 -56.61 36.55
C THR A 561 -22.86 -55.66 35.69
N GLY A 562 -23.04 -55.83 34.38
CA GLY A 562 -22.52 -56.84 33.45
C GLY A 562 -23.60 -57.82 32.98
N TYR A 563 -24.29 -57.47 31.88
CA TYR A 563 -25.08 -58.42 31.11
C TYR A 563 -24.98 -58.15 29.60
N ARG A 564 -24.86 -59.23 28.82
CA ARG A 564 -24.82 -59.21 27.35
C ARG A 564 -26.22 -59.07 26.76
N GLY A 565 -26.32 -58.41 25.61
CA GLY A 565 -27.44 -58.52 24.68
C GLY A 565 -26.97 -58.26 23.26
N GLN A 566 -26.67 -59.33 22.50
CA GLN A 566 -26.45 -59.23 21.05
C GLN A 566 -27.79 -59.05 20.33
N GLY A 567 -27.80 -58.26 19.26
CA GLY A 567 -28.97 -58.08 18.39
C GLY A 567 -28.55 -57.42 17.08
N SER A 568 -28.10 -58.22 16.11
CA SER A 568 -27.57 -57.74 14.84
C SER A 568 -28.68 -57.37 13.83
N SER A 569 -28.31 -56.46 12.93
CA SER A 569 -28.65 -56.43 11.49
C SER A 569 -29.56 -55.31 10.99
N ARG A 570 -28.93 -54.43 10.19
CA ARG A 570 -29.37 -53.90 8.87
C ARG A 570 -30.88 -53.95 8.56
N TYR A 571 -31.44 -52.77 8.32
CA TYR A 571 -31.73 -52.31 6.95
C TYR A 571 -31.33 -50.83 6.81
#